data_AF-A0A3E4UQP1-F1
#
_entry.id   AF-A0A3E4UQP1-F1
#
_cell.length_a   1.000
_cell.length_b   1.000
_cell.length_c   1.000
_cell.angle_alpha   90.00
_cell.angle_beta   90.00
_cell.angle_gamma   90.00
#
_symmetry.space_group_name_H-M   'P 1'
#
loop_
_entity.id
_entity.type
_entity.pdbx_description
1 polymer ?
#
loop_
_entity_poly.entity_id
_entity_poly.type
_entity_poly.pdbx_seq_one_letter_code
_entity_poly.pdbx_strand_id
1 'polypeptide(L)'
;MGASASVIQEYYKAVDYWADIAGKKDWKLAIWIVGRNDVDLVDKFLEIERSPVGQFDDIFFRFDTPYRGDDDEYAAQLWQEYAGWFEEQAEEKDDMLKALRHDGLLKTEYRPDTSAEPTAANLWKEMLRFKECISRLENAFFCIYFPPEQSGEFPRTEWFGQVLKEGVPQGIRLTTIDLKKDRNVALDESPEVVHIRPRFEMAAALHNRMARADAGNDLIAPENRFKQQVTAVMDCTRKQDLKPLEKEIRKLLDIAGELKDANIRISALFIASEACYAIREYKSSMKYSDKTIREAEKAMKDGEAAGYSYWKMAVSMKAAILTAEKKREEAVALYEGIAGKAVERKDPYYVMEGYRMCGFLRYEEGKLEQAFEYFLLALAGGSYLSEDIRRSSTFTYAAHLALHTGRQVRAPIDIEVLERQLHEWLGEDWKELVENPSMRQAKARRKGGIFN
;
A
#
# COMPACT_ATOMS: atom_id res chain seq x y z
N MET A 1 13.61 30.17 -1.95
CA MET A 1 14.01 28.89 -1.32
C MET A 1 12.91 27.89 -1.65
N GLY A 2 13.25 26.77 -2.29
CA GLY A 2 12.28 25.84 -2.84
C GLY A 2 11.44 25.14 -1.75
N ALA A 3 10.20 24.80 -2.08
CA ALA A 3 9.39 23.96 -1.23
C ALA A 3 10.08 22.58 -1.11
N SER A 4 10.42 22.18 0.11
CA SER A 4 10.93 20.85 0.42
C SER A 4 10.03 19.77 -0.22
N ALA A 5 10.63 18.76 -0.83
CA ALA A 5 9.95 17.59 -1.40
C ALA A 5 9.62 16.53 -0.32
N SER A 6 8.55 15.75 -0.47
CA SER A 6 8.29 14.54 0.33
C SER A 6 7.94 13.38 -0.59
N VAL A 7 8.19 12.14 -0.17
CA VAL A 7 7.91 10.96 -1.02
C VAL A 7 6.45 10.93 -1.50
N ILE A 8 5.50 11.40 -0.69
CA ILE A 8 4.08 11.52 -1.07
C ILE A 8 3.85 12.67 -2.07
N GLN A 9 4.54 13.80 -1.93
CA GLN A 9 4.48 14.88 -2.92
C GLN A 9 5.13 14.48 -4.26
N GLU A 10 6.26 13.77 -4.23
CA GLU A 10 6.88 13.25 -5.45
C GLU A 10 6.00 12.18 -6.11
N TYR A 11 5.31 11.35 -5.31
CA TYR A 11 4.30 10.43 -5.83
C TYR A 11 3.14 11.17 -6.52
N TYR A 12 2.56 12.20 -5.88
CA TYR A 12 1.52 13.00 -6.55
C TYR A 12 2.04 13.76 -7.78
N LYS A 13 3.32 14.19 -7.81
CA LYS A 13 3.93 14.69 -9.05
C LYS A 13 3.93 13.62 -10.14
N ALA A 14 4.18 12.35 -9.82
CA ALA A 14 4.10 11.27 -10.81
C ALA A 14 2.67 11.13 -11.36
N VAL A 15 1.66 11.17 -10.48
CA VAL A 15 0.24 11.22 -10.87
C VAL A 15 -0.03 12.43 -11.78
N ASP A 16 0.40 13.64 -11.42
CA ASP A 16 0.23 14.85 -12.22
C ASP A 16 0.91 14.73 -13.62
N TYR A 17 2.15 14.24 -13.67
CA TYR A 17 2.89 14.02 -14.91
C TYR A 17 2.25 12.97 -15.82
N TRP A 18 1.57 11.97 -15.24
CA TRP A 18 0.79 11.00 -16.00
C TRP A 18 -0.54 11.59 -16.47
N ALA A 19 -1.23 12.36 -15.64
CA ALA A 19 -2.48 13.05 -15.98
C ALA A 19 -2.31 13.99 -17.19
N ASP A 20 -1.18 14.70 -17.28
CA ASP A 20 -0.78 15.53 -18.42
C ASP A 20 -0.76 14.79 -19.76
N ILE A 21 -0.66 13.45 -19.77
CA ILE A 21 -0.64 12.61 -20.97
C ILE A 21 -1.83 11.66 -21.09
N ALA A 22 -2.42 11.20 -19.98
CA ALA A 22 -3.48 10.20 -19.96
C ALA A 22 -4.69 10.59 -20.85
N GLY A 23 -5.07 11.86 -20.87
CA GLY A 23 -6.17 12.37 -21.70
C GLY A 23 -5.88 12.48 -23.21
N LYS A 24 -4.61 12.35 -23.65
CA LYS A 24 -4.21 12.47 -25.07
C LYS A 24 -4.33 11.12 -25.76
N LYS A 25 -5.18 10.99 -26.78
CA LYS A 25 -5.53 9.68 -27.38
C LYS A 25 -4.49 9.10 -28.36
N ASP A 26 -3.49 9.90 -28.74
CA ASP A 26 -2.66 9.63 -29.91
C ASP A 26 -1.30 8.99 -29.58
N TRP A 27 -0.82 9.11 -28.34
CA TRP A 27 0.45 8.52 -27.93
C TRP A 27 0.37 7.01 -27.73
N LYS A 28 1.50 6.34 -27.97
CA LYS A 28 1.66 4.88 -27.96
C LYS A 28 2.67 4.40 -26.95
N LEU A 29 3.77 5.13 -26.75
CA LEU A 29 4.80 4.81 -25.77
C LEU A 29 5.09 6.01 -24.86
N ALA A 30 4.99 5.82 -23.56
CA ALA A 30 5.47 6.75 -22.54
C ALA A 30 6.83 6.27 -22.01
N ILE A 31 7.86 7.12 -22.07
CA ILE A 31 9.18 6.83 -21.50
C ILE A 31 9.42 7.78 -20.33
N TRP A 32 9.49 7.22 -19.12
CA TRP A 32 9.85 7.94 -17.91
C TRP A 32 11.37 8.09 -17.81
N ILE A 33 11.90 9.24 -18.24
CA ILE A 33 13.35 9.51 -18.22
C ILE A 33 13.73 10.10 -16.87
N VAL A 34 14.28 9.27 -15.97
CA VAL A 34 14.45 9.59 -14.55
C VAL A 34 15.87 9.39 -14.03
N GLY A 35 16.18 9.88 -12.83
CA GLY A 35 17.41 9.53 -12.12
C GLY A 35 17.30 8.15 -11.47
N ARG A 36 18.43 7.50 -11.19
CA ARG A 36 18.46 6.16 -10.56
C ARG A 36 17.74 6.13 -9.20
N ASN A 37 17.73 7.24 -8.47
CA ASN A 37 17.07 7.41 -7.17
C ASN A 37 15.56 7.63 -7.28
N ASP A 38 15.03 7.83 -8.49
CA ASP A 38 13.62 8.10 -8.75
C ASP A 38 12.89 6.90 -9.39
N VAL A 39 13.62 5.84 -9.77
CA VAL A 39 13.06 4.63 -10.42
C VAL A 39 11.99 3.99 -9.55
N ASP A 40 12.32 3.69 -8.29
CA ASP A 40 11.41 3.08 -7.31
C ASP A 40 10.11 3.88 -7.13
N LEU A 41 10.16 5.20 -7.30
CA LEU A 41 8.97 6.06 -7.18
C LEU A 41 8.02 5.84 -8.37
N VAL A 42 8.54 5.79 -9.59
CA VAL A 42 7.74 5.58 -10.80
C VAL A 42 7.26 4.14 -10.89
N ASP A 43 8.10 3.18 -10.52
CA ASP A 43 7.70 1.77 -10.38
C ASP A 43 6.52 1.65 -9.41
N LYS A 44 6.62 2.24 -8.22
CA LYS A 44 5.52 2.22 -7.23
C LYS A 44 4.29 3.03 -7.64
N PHE A 45 4.43 4.03 -8.50
CA PHE A 45 3.29 4.68 -9.15
C PHE A 45 2.54 3.68 -10.06
N LEU A 46 3.24 3.05 -11.00
CA LEU A 46 2.64 2.08 -11.93
C LEU A 46 2.08 0.84 -11.21
N GLU A 47 2.70 0.39 -10.12
CA GLU A 47 2.16 -0.67 -9.25
C GLU A 47 0.84 -0.29 -8.57
N ILE A 48 0.68 0.96 -8.12
CA ILE A 48 -0.56 1.41 -7.49
C ILE A 48 -1.68 1.56 -8.53
N GLU A 49 -1.38 2.06 -9.73
CA GLU A 49 -2.36 2.17 -10.81
C GLU A 49 -2.80 0.81 -11.38
N ARG A 50 -2.01 -0.26 -11.18
CA ARG A 50 -2.41 -1.67 -11.43
C ARG A 50 -3.39 -2.22 -10.38
N SER A 51 -3.53 -1.57 -9.24
CA SER A 51 -4.36 -2.05 -8.13
C SER A 51 -5.79 -1.46 -8.15
N PRO A 52 -6.76 -2.04 -7.41
CA PRO A 52 -8.11 -1.48 -7.28
C PRO A 52 -8.21 -0.09 -6.64
N VAL A 53 -7.09 0.51 -6.20
CA VAL A 53 -7.01 1.90 -5.69
C VAL A 53 -6.27 2.84 -6.64
N GLY A 54 -6.03 2.44 -7.89
CA GLY A 54 -5.60 3.32 -8.97
C GLY A 54 -6.59 4.47 -9.22
N GLN A 55 -6.09 5.55 -9.82
CA GLN A 55 -6.83 6.80 -10.06
C GLN A 55 -7.19 7.01 -11.54
N PHE A 56 -6.51 6.34 -12.47
CA PHE A 56 -6.76 6.48 -13.91
C PHE A 56 -7.71 5.40 -14.45
N ASP A 57 -8.48 5.75 -15.48
CA ASP A 57 -9.44 4.84 -16.14
C ASP A 57 -8.77 3.74 -16.99
N ASP A 58 -7.47 3.87 -17.27
CA ASP A 58 -6.68 2.87 -18.01
C ASP A 58 -6.39 1.65 -17.11
N ILE A 59 -6.41 0.45 -17.69
CA ILE A 59 -6.09 -0.79 -16.98
C ILE A 59 -4.60 -1.10 -17.16
N PHE A 60 -3.86 -1.14 -16.05
CA PHE A 60 -2.42 -1.34 -16.08
C PHE A 60 -2.04 -2.82 -15.98
N PHE A 61 -1.17 -3.24 -16.89
CA PHE A 61 -0.53 -4.56 -16.91
C PHE A 61 0.98 -4.37 -16.75
N ARG A 62 1.67 -5.40 -16.27
CA ARG A 62 3.13 -5.40 -16.11
C ARG A 62 3.67 -6.72 -16.63
N PHE A 63 4.69 -6.66 -17.46
CA PHE A 63 5.49 -7.83 -17.83
C PHE A 63 6.79 -7.81 -17.04
N ASP A 64 7.11 -8.89 -16.33
CA ASP A 64 8.36 -9.05 -15.58
C ASP A 64 9.42 -9.88 -16.34
N THR A 65 9.09 -10.37 -17.55
CA THR A 65 10.06 -10.99 -18.48
C THR A 65 11.24 -10.04 -18.77
N PRO A 66 12.50 -10.48 -18.53
CA PRO A 66 13.70 -9.68 -18.78
C PRO A 66 14.17 -9.78 -20.24
N TYR A 67 14.58 -8.66 -20.83
CA TYR A 67 15.14 -8.63 -22.19
C TYR A 67 16.61 -9.07 -22.22
N ARG A 68 16.96 -9.94 -23.18
CA ARG A 68 18.30 -10.57 -23.30
C ARG A 68 19.00 -10.31 -24.64
N GLY A 69 18.52 -9.35 -25.43
CA GLY A 69 19.14 -8.98 -26.71
C GLY A 69 18.64 -9.74 -27.94
N ASP A 70 17.59 -10.55 -27.80
CA ASP A 70 16.92 -11.27 -28.89
C ASP A 70 15.43 -10.91 -28.89
N ASP A 71 14.95 -10.27 -29.97
CA ASP A 71 13.60 -9.74 -30.09
C ASP A 71 12.54 -10.85 -30.25
N ASP A 72 12.89 -11.95 -30.95
CA ASP A 72 12.00 -13.08 -31.21
C ASP A 72 11.86 -13.95 -29.95
N GLU A 73 12.97 -14.23 -29.25
CA GLU A 73 12.93 -14.91 -27.94
C GLU A 73 12.13 -14.08 -26.92
N TYR A 74 12.34 -12.76 -26.89
CA TYR A 74 11.63 -11.88 -25.97
C TYR A 74 10.13 -11.85 -26.25
N ALA A 75 9.72 -11.73 -27.51
CA ALA A 75 8.30 -11.79 -27.88
C ALA A 75 7.66 -13.15 -27.52
N ALA A 76 8.39 -14.26 -27.67
CA ALA A 76 7.95 -15.58 -27.26
C ALA A 76 7.80 -15.72 -25.73
N GLN A 77 8.72 -15.17 -24.94
CA GLN A 77 8.63 -15.18 -23.47
C GLN A 77 7.49 -14.28 -22.96
N LEU A 78 7.27 -13.10 -23.55
CA LEU A 78 6.13 -12.24 -23.24
C LEU A 78 4.78 -12.96 -23.53
N TRP A 79 4.71 -13.74 -24.59
CA TRP A 79 3.54 -14.58 -24.88
C TRP A 79 3.30 -15.68 -23.84
N GLN A 80 4.37 -16.30 -23.32
CA GLN A 80 4.27 -17.29 -22.24
C GLN A 80 3.82 -16.64 -20.94
N GLU A 81 4.38 -15.49 -20.57
CA GLU A 81 3.97 -14.74 -19.39
C GLU A 81 2.49 -14.33 -19.48
N TYR A 82 2.07 -13.79 -20.63
CA TYR A 82 0.67 -13.41 -20.87
C TYR A 82 -0.29 -14.60 -20.76
N ALA A 83 0.06 -15.75 -21.36
CA ALA A 83 -0.76 -16.95 -21.26
C ALA A 83 -0.86 -17.45 -19.81
N GLY A 84 0.24 -17.36 -19.05
CA GLY A 84 0.33 -17.72 -17.64
C GLY A 84 -0.63 -16.93 -16.73
N TRP A 85 -0.96 -15.68 -17.06
CA TRP A 85 -1.93 -14.87 -16.32
C TRP A 85 -3.36 -15.46 -16.31
N PHE A 86 -3.66 -16.41 -17.19
CA PHE A 86 -4.96 -17.06 -17.33
C PHE A 86 -4.93 -18.56 -16.96
N GLU A 87 -3.82 -19.05 -16.40
CA GLU A 87 -3.78 -20.39 -15.82
C GLU A 87 -4.67 -20.48 -14.57
N GLU A 88 -5.33 -21.62 -14.40
CA GLU A 88 -6.31 -21.80 -13.33
C GLU A 88 -5.66 -21.75 -11.94
N GLN A 89 -5.97 -20.71 -11.18
CA GLN A 89 -5.46 -20.54 -9.82
C GLN A 89 -6.32 -21.29 -8.79
N ALA A 90 -5.68 -21.71 -7.69
CA ALA A 90 -6.32 -22.48 -6.63
C ALA A 90 -7.36 -21.68 -5.83
N GLU A 91 -7.19 -20.35 -5.74
CA GLU A 91 -8.14 -19.45 -5.09
C GLU A 91 -8.88 -18.58 -6.11
N GLU A 92 -10.20 -18.46 -5.97
CA GLU A 92 -11.08 -17.70 -6.89
C GLU A 92 -10.74 -16.21 -6.97
N LYS A 93 -10.15 -15.64 -5.91
CA LYS A 93 -9.72 -14.24 -5.85
C LYS A 93 -8.48 -13.95 -6.70
N ASP A 94 -7.67 -14.98 -6.96
CA ASP A 94 -6.41 -14.90 -7.71
C ASP A 94 -6.62 -15.37 -9.17
N ASP A 95 -7.75 -16.05 -9.46
CA ASP A 95 -8.20 -16.42 -10.81
C ASP A 95 -9.00 -15.28 -11.45
N MET A 96 -8.33 -14.49 -12.30
CA MET A 96 -8.91 -13.33 -12.99
C MET A 96 -10.19 -13.66 -13.76
N LEU A 97 -10.28 -14.83 -14.39
CA LEU A 97 -11.44 -15.21 -15.20
C LEU A 97 -12.63 -15.64 -14.34
N LYS A 98 -12.39 -16.34 -13.23
CA LYS A 98 -13.46 -16.63 -12.25
C LYS A 98 -13.97 -15.33 -11.63
N ALA A 99 -13.11 -14.41 -11.20
CA ALA A 99 -13.51 -13.12 -10.65
C ALA A 99 -14.36 -12.30 -11.64
N LEU A 100 -13.90 -12.14 -12.90
CA LEU A 100 -14.66 -11.43 -13.94
C LEU A 100 -15.99 -12.09 -14.29
N ARG A 101 -16.09 -13.42 -14.19
CA ARG A 101 -17.33 -14.18 -14.38
C ARG A 101 -18.30 -14.01 -13.20
N HIS A 102 -17.79 -14.10 -11.97
CA HIS A 102 -18.56 -13.89 -10.73
C HIS A 102 -19.20 -12.51 -10.69
N ASP A 103 -18.44 -11.47 -11.04
CA ASP A 103 -18.91 -10.08 -11.03
C ASP A 103 -19.77 -9.71 -12.25
N GLY A 104 -20.03 -10.68 -13.15
CA GLY A 104 -20.86 -10.48 -14.35
C GLY A 104 -20.24 -9.52 -15.37
N LEU A 105 -18.93 -9.29 -15.30
CA LEU A 105 -18.20 -8.37 -16.18
C LEU A 105 -17.78 -9.05 -17.49
N LEU A 106 -17.55 -10.36 -17.47
CA LEU A 106 -17.16 -11.17 -18.63
C LEU A 106 -18.37 -11.41 -19.57
N LYS A 107 -18.34 -10.79 -20.76
CA LYS A 107 -19.34 -10.91 -21.84
C LYS A 107 -19.32 -12.30 -22.49
N THR A 108 -18.12 -12.85 -22.67
CA THR A 108 -17.86 -14.12 -23.38
C THR A 108 -16.67 -14.83 -22.73
N GLU A 109 -16.75 -16.16 -22.66
CA GLU A 109 -15.64 -16.98 -22.17
C GLU A 109 -14.35 -16.69 -22.95
N TYR A 110 -13.25 -16.49 -22.22
CA TYR A 110 -11.94 -16.16 -22.76
C TYR A 110 -10.91 -17.22 -22.38
N ARG A 111 -10.02 -17.53 -23.32
CA ARG A 111 -8.79 -18.31 -23.14
C ARG A 111 -7.76 -17.79 -24.14
N PRO A 112 -6.49 -17.58 -23.76
CA PRO A 112 -5.43 -17.19 -24.69
C PRO A 112 -5.32 -18.13 -25.89
N ASP A 113 -5.21 -17.57 -27.10
CA ASP A 113 -4.95 -18.29 -28.34
C ASP A 113 -3.44 -18.48 -28.53
N THR A 114 -2.91 -19.52 -27.91
CA THR A 114 -1.49 -19.90 -28.01
C THR A 114 -1.12 -20.57 -29.34
N SER A 115 -2.03 -20.61 -30.33
CA SER A 115 -1.73 -21.09 -31.69
C SER A 115 -1.22 -19.98 -32.63
N ALA A 116 -1.37 -18.72 -32.25
CA ALA A 116 -0.82 -17.58 -32.98
C ALA A 116 0.71 -17.56 -32.94
N GLU A 117 1.34 -17.04 -33.99
CA GLU A 117 2.78 -16.79 -34.01
C GLU A 117 3.13 -15.74 -32.92
N PRO A 118 4.11 -16.00 -32.03
CA PRO A 118 4.26 -15.27 -30.78
C PRO A 118 5.02 -13.94 -30.95
N THR A 119 4.47 -13.05 -31.77
CA THR A 119 4.98 -11.69 -32.01
C THR A 119 4.32 -10.66 -31.10
N ALA A 120 4.98 -9.52 -30.87
CA ALA A 120 4.41 -8.39 -30.14
C ALA A 120 3.11 -7.87 -30.80
N ALA A 121 3.09 -7.78 -32.14
CA ALA A 121 1.90 -7.38 -32.90
C ALA A 121 0.70 -8.34 -32.71
N ASN A 122 0.94 -9.64 -32.52
CA ASN A 122 -0.12 -10.60 -32.20
C ASN A 122 -0.52 -10.54 -30.71
N LEU A 123 0.42 -10.31 -29.80
CA LEU A 123 0.13 -10.09 -28.38
C LEU A 123 -0.82 -8.91 -28.16
N TRP A 124 -0.62 -7.79 -28.87
CA TRP A 124 -1.53 -6.63 -28.79
C TRP A 124 -2.95 -6.95 -29.27
N LYS A 125 -3.10 -7.72 -30.37
CA LYS A 125 -4.41 -8.16 -30.86
C LYS A 125 -5.10 -9.06 -29.82
N GLU A 126 -4.33 -9.94 -29.19
CA GLU A 126 -4.84 -10.88 -28.21
C GLU A 126 -5.27 -10.21 -26.90
N MET A 127 -4.48 -9.24 -26.41
CA MET A 127 -4.87 -8.37 -25.30
C MET A 127 -6.13 -7.55 -25.62
N LEU A 128 -6.29 -7.09 -26.86
CA LEU A 128 -7.53 -6.44 -27.29
C LEU A 128 -8.72 -7.42 -27.40
N ARG A 129 -8.49 -8.67 -27.82
CA ARG A 129 -9.53 -9.72 -27.79
C ARG A 129 -9.98 -10.02 -26.37
N PHE A 130 -9.06 -10.05 -25.40
CA PHE A 130 -9.40 -10.14 -23.98
C PHE A 130 -10.23 -8.94 -23.52
N LYS A 131 -9.80 -7.71 -23.87
CA LYS A 131 -10.53 -6.48 -23.58
C LYS A 131 -11.97 -6.50 -24.11
N GLU A 132 -12.18 -6.99 -25.34
CA GLU A 132 -13.51 -7.11 -25.96
C GLU A 132 -14.43 -8.08 -25.21
N CYS A 133 -13.86 -9.11 -24.57
CA CYS A 133 -14.60 -10.05 -23.73
C CYS A 133 -15.07 -9.42 -22.40
N ILE A 134 -14.65 -8.22 -22.03
CA ILE A 134 -15.01 -7.56 -20.76
C ILE A 134 -15.94 -6.37 -21.03
N SER A 135 -16.95 -6.19 -20.18
CA SER A 135 -17.85 -5.02 -20.20
C SER A 135 -17.28 -3.81 -19.47
N ARG A 136 -17.69 -2.60 -19.90
CA ARG A 136 -17.32 -1.30 -19.31
C ARG A 136 -15.89 -0.82 -19.59
N LEU A 137 -15.10 -1.59 -20.34
CA LEU A 137 -13.73 -1.20 -20.74
C LEU A 137 -13.66 -0.54 -22.12
N GLU A 138 -14.79 -0.22 -22.76
CA GLU A 138 -14.84 0.26 -24.15
C GLU A 138 -13.96 1.50 -24.39
N ASN A 139 -13.88 2.41 -23.41
CA ASN A 139 -13.11 3.67 -23.50
C ASN A 139 -11.72 3.63 -22.85
N ALA A 140 -11.42 2.62 -22.02
CA ALA A 140 -10.13 2.49 -21.32
C ALA A 140 -9.03 2.02 -22.28
N PHE A 141 -7.77 2.41 -22.06
CA PHE A 141 -6.64 1.72 -22.69
C PHE A 141 -6.10 0.63 -21.76
N PHE A 142 -5.50 -0.40 -22.34
CA PHE A 142 -4.60 -1.29 -21.62
C PHE A 142 -3.20 -0.67 -21.66
N CYS A 143 -2.71 -0.24 -20.50
CA CYS A 143 -1.39 0.34 -20.35
C CYS A 143 -0.40 -0.72 -19.89
N ILE A 144 0.59 -1.02 -20.73
CA ILE A 144 1.50 -2.15 -20.56
C ILE A 144 2.86 -1.63 -20.09
N TYR A 145 3.21 -1.94 -18.84
CA TYR A 145 4.45 -1.54 -18.21
C TYR A 145 5.55 -2.59 -18.41
N PHE A 146 6.69 -2.12 -18.92
CA PHE A 146 7.95 -2.85 -18.98
C PHE A 146 8.92 -2.24 -17.95
N PRO A 147 9.21 -2.92 -16.83
CA PRO A 147 10.17 -2.48 -15.83
C PRO A 147 11.57 -2.27 -16.44
N PRO A 148 12.39 -1.37 -15.89
CA PRO A 148 13.76 -1.16 -16.36
C PRO A 148 14.65 -2.36 -15.99
N GLU A 149 15.47 -2.81 -16.94
CA GLU A 149 16.45 -3.88 -16.69
C GLU A 149 17.48 -3.46 -15.61
N GLN A 150 17.89 -4.41 -14.77
CA GLN A 150 18.89 -4.14 -13.72
C GLN A 150 20.31 -4.04 -14.29
N SER A 151 20.60 -4.73 -15.40
CA SER A 151 21.83 -4.62 -16.19
C SER A 151 21.55 -3.88 -17.51
N GLY A 152 22.32 -2.80 -17.77
CA GLY A 152 22.33 -2.10 -19.06
C GLY A 152 23.10 -2.86 -20.15
N GLU A 153 23.06 -4.20 -20.12
CA GLU A 153 23.82 -5.07 -21.03
C GLU A 153 23.12 -5.19 -22.40
N PHE A 154 21.78 -5.10 -22.41
CA PHE A 154 20.95 -5.20 -23.61
C PHE A 154 19.96 -4.01 -23.70
N PRO A 155 20.30 -2.91 -24.40
CA PRO A 155 19.39 -1.79 -24.60
C PRO A 155 18.14 -2.20 -25.40
N ARG A 156 16.93 -1.89 -24.90
CA ARG A 156 15.64 -2.15 -25.56
C ARG A 156 15.25 -1.10 -26.62
N THR A 157 16.19 -0.28 -27.08
CA THR A 157 15.91 0.83 -28.03
C THR A 157 15.45 0.32 -29.39
N GLU A 158 16.10 -0.72 -29.91
CA GLU A 158 15.75 -1.31 -31.21
C GLU A 158 14.39 -2.03 -31.14
N TRP A 159 14.18 -2.86 -30.11
CA TRP A 159 12.89 -3.53 -29.84
C TRP A 159 11.71 -2.57 -29.79
N PHE A 160 11.75 -1.54 -28.94
CA PHE A 160 10.67 -0.54 -28.87
C PHE A 160 10.51 0.22 -30.19
N GLY A 161 11.60 0.48 -30.92
CA GLY A 161 11.57 1.08 -32.25
C GLY A 161 10.86 0.20 -33.28
N GLN A 162 11.09 -1.12 -33.25
CA GLN A 162 10.40 -2.09 -34.10
C GLN A 162 8.90 -2.20 -33.74
N VAL A 163 8.57 -2.33 -32.44
CA VAL A 163 7.18 -2.36 -31.96
C VAL A 163 6.38 -1.13 -32.41
N LEU A 164 6.98 0.06 -32.36
CA LEU A 164 6.34 1.29 -32.86
C LEU A 164 6.21 1.30 -34.40
N LYS A 165 7.22 0.82 -35.12
CA LYS A 165 7.23 0.74 -36.59
C LYS A 165 6.21 -0.27 -37.14
N GLU A 166 6.00 -1.38 -36.45
CA GLU A 166 4.95 -2.37 -36.76
C GLU A 166 3.55 -1.83 -36.42
N GLY A 167 3.47 -0.98 -35.39
CA GLY A 167 2.29 -0.20 -35.03
C GLY A 167 1.59 -0.71 -33.77
N VAL A 168 1.43 0.19 -32.80
CA VAL A 168 0.69 -0.10 -31.55
C VAL A 168 -0.80 0.23 -31.75
N PRO A 169 -1.71 -0.77 -31.71
CA PRO A 169 -3.11 -0.58 -32.05
C PRO A 169 -3.86 0.33 -31.07
N GLN A 170 -5.00 0.88 -31.49
CA GLN A 170 -5.80 1.73 -30.62
C GLN A 170 -6.39 0.92 -29.46
N GLY A 171 -6.30 1.46 -28.25
CA GLY A 171 -6.67 0.75 -27.01
C GLY A 171 -5.49 0.09 -26.30
N ILE A 172 -4.29 0.07 -26.90
CA ILE A 172 -3.03 -0.31 -26.25
C ILE A 172 -2.16 0.94 -26.08
N ARG A 173 -1.50 1.03 -24.92
CA ARG A 173 -0.45 2.01 -24.57
C ARG A 173 0.70 1.26 -23.91
N LEU A 174 1.93 1.67 -24.18
CA LEU A 174 3.13 1.09 -23.59
C LEU A 174 3.79 2.11 -22.65
N THR A 175 4.41 1.65 -21.57
CA THR A 175 5.19 2.50 -20.66
C THR A 175 6.44 1.80 -20.17
N THR A 176 7.55 2.54 -20.03
CA THR A 176 8.82 2.04 -19.50
C THR A 176 9.53 3.14 -18.72
N ILE A 177 10.39 2.74 -17.78
CA ILE A 177 11.34 3.64 -17.13
C ILE A 177 12.67 3.59 -17.88
N ASP A 178 13.36 4.72 -17.99
CA ASP A 178 14.70 4.79 -18.57
C ASP A 178 15.61 5.76 -17.79
N LEU A 179 16.90 5.45 -17.70
CA LEU A 179 17.86 6.16 -16.87
C LEU A 179 18.49 7.34 -17.61
N LYS A 180 18.33 8.55 -17.06
CA LYS A 180 18.82 9.82 -17.65
C LYS A 180 20.31 9.85 -18.01
N LYS A 181 21.15 9.03 -17.38
CA LYS A 181 22.61 8.96 -17.62
C LYS A 181 23.06 7.71 -18.40
N ASP A 182 22.17 6.73 -18.57
CA ASP A 182 22.50 5.38 -19.04
C ASP A 182 21.25 4.83 -19.75
N ARG A 183 20.95 5.42 -20.92
CA ARG A 183 19.66 5.25 -21.61
C ARG A 183 19.61 3.88 -22.30
N ASN A 184 18.72 3.01 -21.84
CA ASN A 184 18.42 1.73 -22.49
C ASN A 184 17.35 1.85 -23.59
N VAL A 185 16.52 2.90 -23.56
CA VAL A 185 15.43 3.17 -24.53
C VAL A 185 15.60 4.58 -25.10
N ALA A 186 16.65 4.77 -25.89
CA ALA A 186 17.08 6.03 -26.48
C ALA A 186 16.29 6.44 -27.75
N LEU A 187 14.96 6.32 -27.71
CA LEU A 187 14.09 6.83 -28.75
C LEU A 187 13.94 8.36 -28.68
N ASP A 188 13.58 8.98 -29.81
CA ASP A 188 13.26 10.39 -29.93
C ASP A 188 11.78 10.68 -29.69
N GLU A 189 11.49 11.92 -29.29
CA GLU A 189 10.13 12.39 -29.02
C GLU A 189 9.33 12.55 -30.31
N SER A 190 8.09 12.04 -30.32
CA SER A 190 7.18 12.12 -31.47
C SER A 190 5.72 12.23 -30.98
N PRO A 191 4.73 12.40 -31.87
CA PRO A 191 3.32 12.30 -31.47
C PRO A 191 2.97 10.96 -30.81
N GLU A 192 3.69 9.88 -31.15
CA GLU A 192 3.50 8.53 -30.62
C GLU A 192 4.40 8.22 -29.41
N VAL A 193 5.57 8.87 -29.31
CA VAL A 193 6.56 8.65 -28.23
C VAL A 193 6.64 9.89 -27.33
N VAL A 194 6.09 9.77 -26.12
CA VAL A 194 6.06 10.86 -25.14
C VAL A 194 7.10 10.64 -24.06
N HIS A 195 8.02 11.58 -23.93
CA HIS A 195 9.02 11.59 -22.87
C HIS A 195 8.50 12.31 -21.63
N ILE A 196 8.16 11.54 -20.59
CA ILE A 196 7.90 12.09 -19.27
C ILE A 196 9.25 12.35 -18.62
N ARG A 197 9.58 13.63 -18.43
CA ARG A 197 10.83 14.07 -17.78
C ARG A 197 10.50 14.71 -16.43
N PRO A 198 10.10 13.90 -15.44
CA PRO A 198 9.63 14.42 -14.18
C PRO A 198 10.75 15.13 -13.45
N ARG A 199 10.45 16.31 -12.89
CA ARG A 199 11.34 17.00 -11.96
C ARG A 199 11.07 16.50 -10.55
N PHE A 200 11.38 15.22 -10.37
CA PHE A 200 11.47 14.63 -9.05
C PHE A 200 12.69 15.19 -8.33
N GLU A 201 12.52 15.41 -7.05
CA GLU A 201 13.60 15.75 -6.15
C GLU A 201 13.84 14.58 -5.19
N MET A 202 13.76 13.30 -5.58
CA MET A 202 13.78 12.18 -4.61
C MET A 202 15.04 12.14 -3.73
N ALA A 203 16.19 12.58 -4.22
CA ALA A 203 17.36 12.76 -3.36
C ALA A 203 17.07 13.75 -2.22
N ALA A 204 16.42 14.88 -2.52
CA ALA A 204 15.91 15.79 -1.50
C ALA A 204 14.69 15.20 -0.78
N ALA A 205 13.77 14.46 -1.39
CA ALA A 205 12.56 13.93 -0.76
C ALA A 205 12.83 12.77 0.22
N LEU A 206 13.89 11.99 -0.01
CA LEU A 206 14.44 10.99 0.89
C LEU A 206 15.29 11.67 1.97
N HIS A 207 16.15 12.63 1.61
CA HIS A 207 16.85 13.45 2.60
C HIS A 207 15.86 14.23 3.47
N ASN A 208 14.71 14.65 2.93
CA ASN A 208 13.58 15.27 3.61
C ASN A 208 12.71 14.22 4.30
N ARG A 209 12.62 12.95 3.88
CA ARG A 209 12.06 11.90 4.75
C ARG A 209 12.92 11.73 6.01
N MET A 210 14.21 12.07 5.93
CA MET A 210 15.15 12.16 7.04
C MET A 210 15.27 13.58 7.67
N ALA A 211 14.77 14.64 7.01
CA ALA A 211 14.93 16.05 7.37
C ALA A 211 13.62 16.89 7.35
N ARG A 212 12.46 16.25 7.24
CA ARG A 212 11.08 16.74 7.51
C ARG A 212 10.58 16.12 8.82
N ALA A 213 11.19 16.34 9.98
CA ALA A 213 12.17 17.33 10.46
C ALA A 213 11.91 18.85 10.25
N ASP A 214 11.75 19.46 9.05
CA ASP A 214 11.30 20.87 8.76
C ASP A 214 10.62 21.16 7.37
N ALA A 215 9.68 22.15 7.28
CA ALA A 215 8.77 22.69 6.19
C ALA A 215 9.21 22.79 4.67
N GLY A 216 8.41 23.14 3.62
CA GLY A 216 6.95 23.41 3.38
C GLY A 216 6.63 24.60 2.39
N ASN A 217 5.87 24.44 1.25
CA ASN A 217 5.12 25.51 0.50
C ASN A 217 4.29 25.05 -0.76
N ASP A 218 3.01 25.40 -1.03
CA ASP A 218 2.40 26.63 -1.63
C ASP A 218 0.89 26.83 -1.20
N LEU A 219 0.21 27.98 -1.42
CA LEU A 219 -0.79 28.53 -0.46
C LEU A 219 -2.22 28.98 -0.91
N ILE A 220 -2.60 29.02 -2.19
CA ILE A 220 -3.84 29.76 -2.59
C ILE A 220 -5.13 28.93 -2.55
N ALA A 221 -5.15 27.70 -3.08
CA ALA A 221 -6.35 26.85 -3.07
C ALA A 221 -6.73 26.42 -1.63
N PRO A 222 -8.02 26.30 -1.25
CA PRO A 222 -8.44 25.81 0.07
C PRO A 222 -7.79 24.47 0.46
N GLU A 223 -7.61 23.57 -0.50
CA GLU A 223 -6.96 22.26 -0.35
C GLU A 223 -5.45 22.40 -0.14
N ASN A 224 -4.83 23.40 -0.77
CA ASN A 224 -3.42 23.75 -0.55
C ASN A 224 -3.23 24.44 0.81
N ARG A 225 -4.15 25.34 1.22
CA ARG A 225 -4.24 25.91 2.58
C ARG A 225 -4.41 24.81 3.62
N PHE A 226 -5.17 23.76 3.33
CA PHE A 226 -5.30 22.58 4.19
C PHE A 226 -3.97 21.81 4.31
N LYS A 227 -3.36 21.40 3.18
CA LYS A 227 -2.05 20.71 3.15
C LYS A 227 -0.93 21.52 3.85
N GLN A 228 -0.95 22.84 3.67
CA GLN A 228 -0.10 23.81 4.38
C GLN A 228 -0.34 23.78 5.90
N GLN A 229 -1.60 23.90 6.32
CA GLN A 229 -1.94 23.99 7.73
C GLN A 229 -1.70 22.66 8.47
N VAL A 230 -1.84 21.51 7.79
CA VAL A 230 -1.36 20.21 8.30
C VAL A 230 0.14 20.27 8.55
N THR A 231 0.93 20.79 7.60
CA THR A 231 2.38 20.94 7.75
C THR A 231 2.71 21.86 8.93
N ALA A 232 2.03 22.99 9.07
CA ALA A 232 2.20 23.93 10.20
C ALA A 232 1.86 23.29 11.57
N VAL A 233 0.84 22.42 11.63
CA VAL A 233 0.53 21.61 12.83
C VAL A 233 1.67 20.65 13.15
N MET A 234 2.21 19.94 12.16
CA MET A 234 3.32 19.00 12.34
C MET A 234 4.63 19.68 12.73
N ASP A 235 4.95 20.84 12.14
CA ASP A 235 6.12 21.64 12.51
C ASP A 235 5.96 22.24 13.92
N CYS A 236 4.73 22.62 14.31
CA CYS A 236 4.46 23.10 15.65
C CYS A 236 4.56 21.98 16.71
N THR A 237 4.16 20.76 16.36
CA THR A 237 4.31 19.56 17.19
C THR A 237 5.77 19.34 17.62
N ARG A 238 6.76 19.61 16.74
CA ARG A 238 8.18 19.45 17.09
C ARG A 238 8.64 20.39 18.22
N LYS A 239 7.93 21.48 18.47
CA LYS A 239 8.25 22.46 19.54
C LYS A 239 7.82 22.01 20.93
N GLN A 240 7.07 20.90 21.04
CA GLN A 240 6.59 20.31 22.30
C GLN A 240 5.84 21.29 23.24
N ASP A 241 5.17 22.32 22.68
CA ASP A 241 4.33 23.27 23.41
C ASP A 241 2.89 23.22 22.89
N LEU A 242 1.95 22.99 23.80
CA LEU A 242 0.51 22.93 23.52
C LEU A 242 -0.06 24.26 23.03
N LYS A 243 0.40 25.41 23.55
CA LYS A 243 -0.20 26.72 23.23
C LYS A 243 -0.09 27.12 21.75
N PRO A 244 1.10 27.09 21.11
CA PRO A 244 1.18 27.36 19.68
C PRO A 244 0.55 26.22 18.87
N LEU A 245 0.61 24.97 19.34
CA LEU A 245 -0.02 23.85 18.64
C LEU A 245 -1.54 23.98 18.56
N GLU A 246 -2.22 24.35 19.65
CA GLU A 246 -3.65 24.62 19.65
C GLU A 246 -4.05 25.71 18.65
N LYS A 247 -3.21 26.73 18.46
CA LYS A 247 -3.48 27.81 17.49
C LYS A 247 -3.47 27.26 16.06
N GLU A 248 -2.49 26.43 15.72
CA GLU A 248 -2.38 25.85 14.37
C GLU A 248 -3.43 24.74 14.14
N ILE A 249 -3.81 23.98 15.18
CA ILE A 249 -4.94 23.02 15.12
C ILE A 249 -6.28 23.74 14.88
N ARG A 250 -6.54 24.88 15.53
CA ARG A 250 -7.78 25.64 15.29
C ARG A 250 -7.90 26.06 13.83
N LYS A 251 -6.86 26.69 13.27
CA LYS A 251 -6.81 27.03 11.84
C LYS A 251 -7.04 25.81 10.92
N LEU A 252 -6.47 24.65 11.26
CA LEU A 252 -6.64 23.42 10.47
C LEU A 252 -8.11 23.02 10.40
N LEU A 253 -8.80 23.06 11.55
CA LEU A 253 -10.21 22.72 11.66
C LEU A 253 -11.12 23.79 11.02
N ASP A 254 -10.74 25.07 11.08
CA ASP A 254 -11.45 26.17 10.42
C ASP A 254 -11.39 26.00 8.88
N ILE A 255 -10.19 25.76 8.31
CA ILE A 255 -10.00 25.49 6.87
C ILE A 255 -10.74 24.22 6.44
N ALA A 256 -10.70 23.16 7.24
CA ALA A 256 -11.48 21.95 6.96
C ALA A 256 -13.00 22.21 6.98
N GLY A 257 -13.46 23.16 7.78
CA GLY A 257 -14.85 23.63 7.80
C GLY A 257 -15.24 24.41 6.54
N GLU A 258 -14.34 25.22 5.98
CA GLU A 258 -14.56 25.95 4.71
C GLU A 258 -14.79 24.99 3.53
N LEU A 259 -14.06 23.88 3.50
CA LEU A 259 -14.07 22.87 2.43
C LEU A 259 -15.37 22.06 2.33
N LYS A 260 -16.18 22.01 3.39
CA LYS A 260 -17.47 21.27 3.49
C LYS A 260 -17.41 19.76 3.18
N ASP A 261 -16.21 19.19 3.08
CA ASP A 261 -15.97 17.77 2.86
C ASP A 261 -15.87 17.01 4.19
N ALA A 262 -16.62 15.92 4.33
CA ALA A 262 -16.66 15.11 5.55
C ALA A 262 -15.32 14.41 5.83
N ASN A 263 -14.66 13.89 4.80
CA ASN A 263 -13.39 13.17 4.90
C ASN A 263 -12.24 14.11 5.26
N ILE A 264 -12.19 15.32 4.67
CA ILE A 264 -11.22 16.36 5.05
C ILE A 264 -11.44 16.77 6.52
N ARG A 265 -12.69 16.91 6.98
CA ARG A 265 -13.00 17.22 8.39
C ARG A 265 -12.60 16.08 9.34
N ILE A 266 -12.87 14.82 9.00
CA ILE A 266 -12.47 13.65 9.81
C ILE A 266 -10.93 13.56 9.87
N SER A 267 -10.25 13.74 8.74
CA SER A 267 -8.79 13.81 8.62
C SER A 267 -8.20 14.92 9.50
N ALA A 268 -8.74 16.14 9.45
CA ALA A 268 -8.31 17.27 10.26
C ALA A 268 -8.40 16.99 11.77
N LEU A 269 -9.48 16.33 12.20
CA LEU A 269 -9.67 15.90 13.59
C LEU A 269 -8.67 14.82 13.99
N PHE A 270 -8.38 13.87 13.11
CA PHE A 270 -7.38 12.83 13.37
C PHE A 270 -5.97 13.41 13.49
N ILE A 271 -5.56 14.29 12.57
CA ILE A 271 -4.27 14.99 12.59
C ILE A 271 -4.10 15.81 13.88
N ALA A 272 -5.17 16.49 14.34
CA ALA A 272 -5.17 17.17 15.64
C ALA A 272 -4.96 16.20 16.81
N SER A 273 -5.49 14.98 16.73
CA SER A 273 -5.26 13.92 17.72
C SER A 273 -3.80 13.46 17.74
N GLU A 274 -3.22 13.14 16.57
CA GLU A 274 -1.83 12.68 16.46
C GLU A 274 -0.84 13.75 16.93
N ALA A 275 -1.07 15.01 16.54
CA ALA A 275 -0.23 16.14 16.94
C ALA A 275 -0.21 16.34 18.46
N CYS A 276 -1.37 16.26 19.12
CA CYS A 276 -1.43 16.28 20.59
C CYS A 276 -0.79 15.04 21.23
N TYR A 277 -0.91 13.85 20.61
CA TYR A 277 -0.29 12.62 21.12
C TYR A 277 1.24 12.71 21.10
N ALA A 278 1.82 13.22 20.01
CA ALA A 278 3.26 13.34 19.82
C ALA A 278 3.94 14.27 20.84
N ILE A 279 3.24 15.31 21.32
CA ILE A 279 3.72 16.16 22.44
C ILE A 279 3.32 15.64 23.84
N ARG A 280 2.73 14.43 23.92
CA ARG A 280 2.22 13.79 25.15
C ARG A 280 1.05 14.50 25.83
N GLU A 281 0.33 15.37 25.10
CA GLU A 281 -0.89 16.03 25.55
C GLU A 281 -2.11 15.11 25.37
N TYR A 282 -2.07 13.98 26.09
CA TYR A 282 -3.02 12.87 25.97
C TYR A 282 -4.48 13.29 26.16
N LYS A 283 -4.77 14.23 27.07
CA LYS A 283 -6.13 14.76 27.28
C LYS A 283 -6.70 15.45 26.03
N SER A 284 -5.87 16.22 25.34
CA SER A 284 -6.27 16.89 24.09
C SER A 284 -6.33 15.90 22.93
N SER A 285 -5.41 14.94 22.88
CA SER A 285 -5.44 13.86 21.89
C SER A 285 -6.70 13.01 22.00
N MET A 286 -7.05 12.50 23.20
CA MET A 286 -8.30 11.77 23.46
C MET A 286 -9.53 12.56 23.00
N LYS A 287 -9.60 13.86 23.32
CA LYS A 287 -10.70 14.75 22.91
C LYS A 287 -10.85 14.86 21.39
N TYR A 288 -9.75 14.84 20.63
CA TYR A 288 -9.78 14.86 19.18
C TYR A 288 -10.10 13.48 18.60
N SER A 289 -9.50 12.40 19.11
CA SER A 289 -9.89 11.02 18.78
C SER A 289 -11.39 10.76 18.99
N ASP A 290 -11.96 11.21 20.10
CA ASP A 290 -13.40 11.10 20.38
C ASP A 290 -14.28 11.87 19.38
N LYS A 291 -13.76 12.92 18.75
CA LYS A 291 -14.45 13.61 17.65
C LYS A 291 -14.29 12.84 16.35
N THR A 292 -13.07 12.42 16.01
CA THR A 292 -12.79 11.60 14.82
C THR A 292 -13.67 10.34 14.80
N ILE A 293 -13.74 9.60 15.92
CA ILE A 293 -14.57 8.39 16.04
C ILE A 293 -16.05 8.69 15.74
N ARG A 294 -16.63 9.74 16.33
CA ARG A 294 -18.05 10.08 16.11
C ARG A 294 -18.37 10.48 14.68
N GLU A 295 -17.50 11.27 14.05
CA GLU A 295 -17.69 11.70 12.65
C GLU A 295 -17.43 10.51 11.69
N ALA A 296 -16.44 9.67 11.98
CA ALA A 296 -16.13 8.45 11.23
C ALA A 296 -17.23 7.38 11.35
N GLU A 297 -17.83 7.19 12.53
CA GLU A 297 -19.01 6.33 12.73
C GLU A 297 -20.24 6.83 11.97
N LYS A 298 -20.35 8.15 11.80
CA LYS A 298 -21.40 8.74 10.96
C LYS A 298 -21.11 8.43 9.48
N ALA A 299 -19.92 8.74 8.99
CA ALA A 299 -19.48 8.42 7.62
C ALA A 299 -19.66 6.92 7.30
N MET A 300 -19.34 6.01 8.24
CA MET A 300 -19.57 4.57 8.11
C MET A 300 -21.05 4.16 7.98
N LYS A 301 -21.98 4.92 8.56
CA LYS A 301 -23.44 4.70 8.45
C LYS A 301 -23.98 5.26 7.14
N ASP A 302 -23.43 6.40 6.71
CA ASP A 302 -23.78 7.07 5.47
C ASP A 302 -23.17 6.37 4.22
N GLY A 303 -22.36 5.31 4.43
CA GLY A 303 -21.81 4.44 3.39
C GLY A 303 -20.39 4.79 2.92
N GLU A 304 -19.77 5.83 3.49
CA GLU A 304 -18.47 6.33 3.08
C GLU A 304 -17.32 5.40 3.55
N ALA A 305 -16.55 4.87 2.59
CA ALA A 305 -15.49 3.90 2.84
C ALA A 305 -14.39 4.41 3.80
N ALA A 306 -14.04 5.70 3.69
CA ALA A 306 -13.02 6.34 4.53
C ALA A 306 -13.40 6.39 6.03
N GLY A 307 -14.69 6.33 6.37
CA GLY A 307 -15.15 6.28 7.75
C GLY A 307 -14.55 5.11 8.53
N TYR A 308 -14.49 3.91 7.94
CA TYR A 308 -13.91 2.75 8.64
C TYR A 308 -12.41 2.91 8.89
N SER A 309 -11.69 3.49 7.92
CA SER A 309 -10.25 3.76 8.03
C SER A 309 -9.92 4.75 9.14
N TYR A 310 -10.60 5.90 9.21
CA TYR A 310 -10.37 6.86 10.29
C TYR A 310 -10.87 6.38 11.64
N TRP A 311 -11.94 5.58 11.69
CA TRP A 311 -12.44 4.97 12.91
C TRP A 311 -11.38 4.07 13.55
N LYS A 312 -10.84 3.09 12.81
CA LYS A 312 -9.86 2.14 13.36
C LYS A 312 -8.56 2.83 13.80
N MET A 313 -8.11 3.84 13.07
CA MET A 313 -6.95 4.67 13.45
C MET A 313 -7.19 5.45 14.75
N ALA A 314 -8.35 6.11 14.89
CA ALA A 314 -8.67 6.91 16.08
C ALA A 314 -8.95 6.05 17.33
N VAL A 315 -9.60 4.88 17.19
CA VAL A 315 -9.76 3.94 18.31
C VAL A 315 -8.39 3.39 18.73
N SER A 316 -7.50 3.07 17.78
CA SER A 316 -6.13 2.60 18.07
C SER A 316 -5.31 3.67 18.80
N MET A 317 -5.46 4.95 18.42
CA MET A 317 -4.82 6.08 19.10
C MET A 317 -5.28 6.20 20.57
N LYS A 318 -6.58 6.09 20.84
CA LYS A 318 -7.10 6.03 22.22
C LYS A 318 -6.54 4.84 22.99
N ALA A 319 -6.50 3.66 22.39
CA ALA A 319 -6.00 2.45 23.03
C ALA A 319 -4.49 2.55 23.35
N ALA A 320 -3.70 3.20 22.47
CA ALA A 320 -2.29 3.52 22.72
C ALA A 320 -2.11 4.53 23.87
N ILE A 321 -2.95 5.57 23.94
CA ILE A 321 -2.97 6.53 25.06
C ILE A 321 -3.29 5.83 26.39
N LEU A 322 -4.35 5.03 26.42
CA LEU A 322 -4.76 4.29 27.61
C LEU A 322 -3.67 3.29 28.05
N THR A 323 -2.97 2.67 27.08
CA THR A 323 -1.77 1.85 27.34
C THR A 323 -0.67 2.67 28.01
N ALA A 324 -0.35 3.86 27.50
CA ALA A 324 0.65 4.75 28.07
C ALA A 324 0.26 5.27 29.47
N GLU A 325 -1.04 5.50 29.72
CA GLU A 325 -1.61 5.82 31.04
C GLU A 325 -1.74 4.59 31.97
N LYS A 326 -1.33 3.40 31.54
CA LYS A 326 -1.44 2.11 32.25
C LYS A 326 -2.88 1.62 32.49
N LYS A 327 -3.88 2.19 31.82
CA LYS A 327 -5.29 1.77 31.83
C LYS A 327 -5.50 0.58 30.87
N ARG A 328 -4.83 -0.55 31.18
CA ARG A 328 -4.73 -1.69 30.28
C ARG A 328 -6.08 -2.35 29.97
N GLU A 329 -6.97 -2.47 30.95
CA GLU A 329 -8.31 -3.04 30.73
C GLU A 329 -9.12 -2.19 29.74
N GLU A 330 -9.09 -0.86 29.86
CA GLU A 330 -9.75 0.06 28.91
C GLU A 330 -9.10 -0.02 27.50
N ALA A 331 -7.78 -0.16 27.43
CA ALA A 331 -7.06 -0.32 26.16
C ALA A 331 -7.39 -1.65 25.46
N VAL A 332 -7.45 -2.76 26.20
CA VAL A 332 -7.84 -4.08 25.68
C VAL A 332 -9.26 -4.03 25.12
N ALA A 333 -10.22 -3.47 25.86
CA ALA A 333 -11.61 -3.35 25.38
C ALA A 333 -11.73 -2.56 24.06
N LEU A 334 -10.89 -1.55 23.83
CA LEU A 334 -10.84 -0.85 22.55
C LEU A 334 -10.21 -1.69 21.42
N TYR A 335 -9.16 -2.46 21.69
CA TYR A 335 -8.55 -3.35 20.70
C TYR A 335 -9.45 -4.56 20.35
N GLU A 336 -10.18 -5.12 21.32
CA GLU A 336 -11.24 -6.09 21.08
C GLU A 336 -12.37 -5.48 20.22
N GLY A 337 -12.77 -4.25 20.51
CA GLY A 337 -13.74 -3.51 19.69
C GLY A 337 -13.28 -3.33 18.24
N ILE A 338 -12.00 -3.03 18.01
CA ILE A 338 -11.40 -2.99 16.67
C ILE A 338 -11.48 -4.35 15.99
N ALA A 339 -11.06 -5.42 16.68
CA ALA A 339 -11.07 -6.77 16.12
C ALA A 339 -12.49 -7.23 15.75
N GLY A 340 -13.48 -7.02 16.64
CA GLY A 340 -14.89 -7.33 16.36
C GLY A 340 -15.43 -6.56 15.16
N LYS A 341 -15.12 -5.25 15.05
CA LYS A 341 -15.53 -4.45 13.88
C LYS A 341 -14.82 -4.86 12.59
N ALA A 342 -13.58 -5.34 12.69
CA ALA A 342 -12.83 -5.87 11.56
C ALA A 342 -13.39 -7.21 11.07
N VAL A 343 -13.92 -8.07 11.96
CA VAL A 343 -14.68 -9.27 11.56
C VAL A 343 -15.91 -8.88 10.75
N GLU A 344 -16.73 -7.93 11.23
CA GLU A 344 -17.91 -7.44 10.50
C GLU A 344 -17.55 -6.87 9.10
N ARG A 345 -16.36 -6.27 8.97
CA ARG A 345 -15.86 -5.65 7.75
C ARG A 345 -15.03 -6.57 6.85
N LYS A 346 -14.83 -7.84 7.24
CA LYS A 346 -13.94 -8.80 6.55
C LYS A 346 -12.52 -8.24 6.35
N ASP A 347 -11.96 -7.56 7.36
CA ASP A 347 -10.60 -7.01 7.38
C ASP A 347 -9.69 -7.90 8.25
N PRO A 348 -9.18 -9.03 7.73
CA PRO A 348 -8.40 -10.00 8.52
C PRO A 348 -7.13 -9.40 9.12
N TYR A 349 -6.56 -8.36 8.49
CA TYR A 349 -5.39 -7.65 9.02
C TYR A 349 -5.71 -6.95 10.34
N TYR A 350 -6.85 -6.24 10.44
CA TYR A 350 -7.25 -5.58 11.68
C TYR A 350 -7.88 -6.51 12.71
N VAL A 351 -8.41 -7.68 12.31
CA VAL A 351 -8.75 -8.76 13.27
C VAL A 351 -7.47 -9.25 13.96
N MET A 352 -6.45 -9.60 13.17
CA MET A 352 -5.14 -10.01 13.67
C MET A 352 -4.52 -8.93 14.57
N GLU A 353 -4.41 -7.70 14.09
CA GLU A 353 -3.69 -6.62 14.80
C GLU A 353 -4.38 -6.20 16.10
N GLY A 354 -5.73 -6.19 16.13
CA GLY A 354 -6.50 -5.94 17.34
C GLY A 354 -6.21 -6.99 18.42
N TYR A 355 -6.40 -8.28 18.11
CA TYR A 355 -6.11 -9.35 19.07
C TYR A 355 -4.62 -9.47 19.42
N ARG A 356 -3.70 -9.18 18.49
CA ARG A 356 -2.26 -9.14 18.76
C ARG A 356 -1.93 -8.08 19.81
N MET A 357 -2.58 -6.91 19.76
CA MET A 357 -2.41 -5.88 20.78
C MET A 357 -3.02 -6.28 22.13
N CYS A 358 -4.20 -6.94 22.15
CA CYS A 358 -4.73 -7.53 23.37
C CYS A 358 -3.74 -8.51 24.01
N GLY A 359 -3.22 -9.47 23.23
CA GLY A 359 -2.25 -10.46 23.70
C GLY A 359 -0.95 -9.82 24.21
N PHE A 360 -0.44 -8.80 23.52
CA PHE A 360 0.73 -8.05 23.96
C PHE A 360 0.50 -7.35 25.31
N LEU A 361 -0.65 -6.71 25.51
CA LEU A 361 -0.98 -6.06 26.79
C LEU A 361 -1.09 -7.08 27.93
N ARG A 362 -1.72 -8.24 27.71
CA ARG A 362 -1.79 -9.32 28.71
C ARG A 362 -0.42 -9.93 29.01
N TYR A 363 0.45 -10.05 28.01
CA TYR A 363 1.82 -10.51 28.17
C TYR A 363 2.64 -9.55 29.05
N GLU A 364 2.52 -8.23 28.84
CA GLU A 364 3.16 -7.24 29.72
C GLU A 364 2.66 -7.28 31.17
N GLU A 365 1.40 -7.66 31.39
CA GLU A 365 0.83 -7.87 32.73
C GLU A 365 1.27 -9.19 33.37
N GLY A 366 1.91 -10.09 32.61
CA GLY A 366 2.24 -11.45 33.06
C GLY A 366 1.04 -12.41 33.09
N LYS A 367 -0.10 -12.03 32.50
CA LYS A 367 -1.30 -12.87 32.34
C LYS A 367 -1.10 -13.81 31.14
N LEU A 368 -0.18 -14.77 31.28
CA LEU A 368 0.36 -15.56 30.16
C LEU A 368 -0.70 -16.40 29.42
N GLU A 369 -1.68 -16.94 30.14
CA GLU A 369 -2.79 -17.73 29.60
C GLU A 369 -3.69 -16.88 28.70
N GLN A 370 -4.12 -15.70 29.19
CA GLN A 370 -4.91 -14.76 28.40
C GLN A 370 -4.10 -14.23 27.21
N ALA A 371 -2.81 -13.97 27.40
CA ALA A 371 -1.93 -13.55 26.33
C ALA A 371 -1.86 -14.59 25.21
N PHE A 372 -1.67 -15.87 25.58
CA PHE A 372 -1.67 -16.99 24.65
C PHE A 372 -3.00 -17.10 23.87
N GLU A 373 -4.14 -17.03 24.57
CA GLU A 373 -5.47 -17.06 23.96
C GLU A 373 -5.68 -15.92 22.95
N TYR A 374 -5.30 -14.70 23.28
CA TYR A 374 -5.34 -13.57 22.33
C TYR A 374 -4.36 -13.73 21.16
N PHE A 375 -3.17 -14.31 21.35
CA PHE A 375 -2.29 -14.59 20.22
C PHE A 375 -2.83 -15.69 19.31
N LEU A 376 -3.52 -16.70 19.85
CA LEU A 376 -4.25 -17.67 19.01
C LEU A 376 -5.39 -17.01 18.22
N LEU A 377 -6.15 -16.09 18.83
CA LEU A 377 -7.17 -15.29 18.13
C LEU A 377 -6.55 -14.39 17.04
N ALA A 378 -5.38 -13.80 17.30
CA ALA A 378 -4.65 -13.02 16.30
C ALA A 378 -4.20 -13.87 15.11
N LEU A 379 -3.69 -15.07 15.37
CA LEU A 379 -3.31 -16.04 14.33
C LEU A 379 -4.52 -16.54 13.54
N ALA A 380 -5.64 -16.84 14.21
CA ALA A 380 -6.88 -17.27 13.56
C ALA A 380 -7.52 -16.15 12.72
N GLY A 381 -7.33 -14.87 13.08
CA GLY A 381 -7.73 -13.73 12.25
C GLY A 381 -6.80 -13.53 11.05
N GLY A 382 -5.49 -13.67 11.28
CA GLY A 382 -4.46 -13.45 10.25
C GLY A 382 -4.24 -14.63 9.30
N SER A 383 -4.76 -15.82 9.58
CA SER A 383 -4.63 -16.99 8.69
C SER A 383 -5.34 -16.79 7.35
N TYR A 384 -6.35 -15.91 7.29
CA TYR A 384 -7.06 -15.49 6.08
C TYR A 384 -6.26 -14.50 5.19
N LEU A 385 -5.08 -14.05 5.63
CA LEU A 385 -4.16 -13.26 4.81
C LEU A 385 -3.37 -14.20 3.88
N SER A 386 -3.00 -13.73 2.69
CA SER A 386 -2.08 -14.46 1.80
C SER A 386 -0.72 -14.67 2.47
N GLU A 387 0.04 -15.68 2.02
CA GLU A 387 1.32 -16.03 2.65
C GLU A 387 2.30 -14.86 2.69
N ASP A 388 2.44 -14.09 1.61
CA ASP A 388 3.29 -12.90 1.56
C ASP A 388 2.91 -11.85 2.60
N ILE A 389 1.60 -11.63 2.83
CA ILE A 389 1.12 -10.69 3.83
C ILE A 389 1.34 -11.26 5.24
N ARG A 390 1.19 -12.57 5.46
CA ARG A 390 1.54 -13.21 6.75
C ARG A 390 3.04 -13.08 7.03
N ARG A 391 3.90 -13.35 6.05
CA ARG A 391 5.37 -13.24 6.14
C ARG A 391 5.83 -11.80 6.43
N SER A 392 5.23 -10.80 5.78
CA SER A 392 5.65 -9.39 5.86
C SER A 392 4.98 -8.57 6.97
N SER A 393 4.01 -9.12 7.69
CA SER A 393 3.23 -8.40 8.72
C SER A 393 3.56 -8.82 10.16
N THR A 394 2.81 -8.27 11.11
CA THR A 394 2.86 -8.60 12.54
C THR A 394 2.34 -10.01 12.87
N PHE A 395 1.92 -10.80 11.88
CA PHE A 395 1.56 -12.21 12.05
C PHE A 395 2.72 -13.05 12.60
N THR A 396 3.93 -12.91 12.03
CA THR A 396 5.14 -13.60 12.50
C THR A 396 5.48 -13.26 13.96
N TYR A 397 5.18 -12.03 14.39
CA TYR A 397 5.30 -11.57 15.77
C TYR A 397 4.25 -12.20 16.69
N ALA A 398 2.99 -12.29 16.23
CA ALA A 398 1.93 -13.00 16.95
C ALA A 398 2.28 -14.49 17.12
N ALA A 399 2.79 -15.14 16.07
CA ALA A 399 3.25 -16.53 16.09
C ALA A 399 4.39 -16.75 17.09
N HIS A 400 5.39 -15.88 17.07
CA HIS A 400 6.50 -15.91 18.04
C HIS A 400 6.01 -15.84 19.49
N LEU A 401 5.08 -14.92 19.79
CA LEU A 401 4.56 -14.76 21.14
C LEU A 401 3.56 -15.86 21.53
N ALA A 402 2.79 -16.41 20.59
CA ALA A 402 1.95 -17.60 20.81
C ALA A 402 2.81 -18.79 21.23
N LEU A 403 3.87 -19.11 20.48
CA LEU A 403 4.82 -20.17 20.86
C LEU A 403 5.51 -19.88 22.19
N HIS A 404 5.95 -18.64 22.41
CA HIS A 404 6.65 -18.29 23.65
C HIS A 404 5.76 -18.37 24.89
N THR A 405 4.52 -17.88 24.82
CA THR A 405 3.56 -17.94 25.93
C THR A 405 3.04 -19.36 26.10
N GLY A 406 2.61 -20.02 25.03
CA GLY A 406 2.13 -21.40 25.03
C GLY A 406 3.11 -22.38 25.66
N ARG A 407 4.40 -22.32 25.31
CA ARG A 407 5.46 -23.16 25.92
C ARG A 407 5.64 -22.96 27.43
N GLN A 408 5.02 -21.93 28.04
CA GLN A 408 4.98 -21.70 29.48
C GLN A 408 3.64 -22.12 30.13
N VAL A 409 2.55 -22.25 29.37
CA VAL A 409 1.18 -22.41 29.89
C VAL A 409 0.36 -23.57 29.28
N ARG A 410 0.95 -24.37 28.39
CA ARG A 410 0.33 -25.54 27.74
C ARG A 410 1.29 -26.73 27.72
N ALA A 411 0.76 -27.93 27.46
CA ALA A 411 1.58 -29.12 27.34
C ALA A 411 2.36 -29.11 26.00
N PRO A 412 3.53 -29.78 25.91
CA PRO A 412 4.30 -29.84 24.66
C PRO A 412 3.48 -30.30 23.45
N ILE A 413 2.58 -31.27 23.64
CA ILE A 413 1.69 -31.80 22.60
C ILE A 413 0.74 -30.74 22.01
N ASP A 414 0.30 -29.77 22.82
CA ASP A 414 -0.54 -28.65 22.35
C ASP A 414 0.28 -27.68 21.50
N ILE A 415 1.58 -27.54 21.80
CA ILE A 415 2.51 -26.71 21.05
C ILE A 415 2.89 -27.38 19.72
N GLU A 416 3.03 -28.70 19.67
CA GLU A 416 3.21 -29.45 18.42
C GLU A 416 2.03 -29.30 17.44
N VAL A 417 0.82 -29.00 17.92
CA VAL A 417 -0.31 -28.61 17.06
C VAL A 417 -0.08 -27.22 16.46
N LEU A 418 0.30 -26.24 17.30
CA LEU A 418 0.58 -24.87 16.84
C LEU A 418 1.78 -24.79 15.88
N GLU A 419 2.85 -25.55 16.14
CA GLU A 419 4.04 -25.59 15.27
C GLU A 419 3.72 -26.18 13.89
N ARG A 420 2.91 -27.24 13.82
CA ARG A 420 2.40 -27.76 12.53
C ARG A 420 1.51 -26.75 11.80
N GLN A 421 0.64 -26.05 12.52
CA GLN A 421 -0.23 -25.05 11.90
C GLN A 421 0.56 -23.85 11.36
N LEU A 422 1.64 -23.45 12.04
CA LEU A 422 2.53 -22.38 11.56
C LEU A 422 3.34 -22.80 10.32
N HIS A 423 3.74 -24.06 10.22
CA HIS A 423 4.36 -24.63 9.02
C HIS A 423 3.39 -24.56 7.82
N GLU A 424 2.13 -24.96 7.98
CA GLU A 424 1.10 -24.83 6.93
C GLU A 424 0.82 -23.37 6.52
N TRP A 425 1.01 -22.39 7.42
CA TRP A 425 0.72 -20.98 7.16
C TRP A 425 1.92 -20.14 6.68
N LEU A 426 3.15 -20.60 6.88
CA LEU A 426 4.37 -19.83 6.62
C LEU A 426 5.43 -20.59 5.82
N GLY A 427 5.20 -21.86 5.48
CA GLY A 427 6.13 -22.69 4.71
C GLY A 427 7.22 -23.39 5.54
N GLU A 428 8.17 -24.02 4.86
CA GLU A 428 9.28 -24.80 5.46
C GLU A 428 10.14 -23.97 6.44
N ASP A 429 10.40 -22.70 6.10
CA ASP A 429 11.23 -21.75 6.85
C ASP A 429 10.50 -21.07 8.02
N TRP A 430 9.24 -21.45 8.33
CA TRP A 430 8.42 -20.83 9.40
C TRP A 430 9.19 -20.64 10.71
N LYS A 431 10.04 -21.61 11.07
CA LYS A 431 10.81 -21.61 12.32
C LYS A 431 11.91 -20.56 12.31
N GLU A 432 12.54 -20.32 11.17
CA GLU A 432 13.51 -19.23 11.01
C GLU A 432 12.78 -17.88 11.08
N LEU A 433 11.64 -17.75 10.41
CA LEU A 433 10.81 -16.55 10.44
C LEU A 433 10.35 -16.17 11.86
N VAL A 434 9.92 -17.14 12.68
CA VAL A 434 9.39 -16.86 14.03
C VAL A 434 10.44 -16.95 15.15
N GLU A 435 11.55 -17.69 15.01
CA GLU A 435 12.54 -17.84 16.11
C GLU A 435 13.84 -17.02 15.94
N ASN A 436 13.93 -16.16 14.92
CA ASN A 436 15.11 -15.33 14.62
C ASN A 436 15.53 -14.37 15.78
N PRO A 437 16.79 -13.87 15.76
CA PRO A 437 17.30 -12.98 16.81
C PRO A 437 16.51 -11.68 17.01
N SER A 438 15.94 -11.11 15.94
CA SER A 438 15.14 -9.88 16.02
C SER A 438 13.84 -10.12 16.80
N MET A 439 13.18 -11.27 16.58
CA MET A 439 12.02 -11.69 17.38
C MET A 439 12.41 -11.98 18.83
N ARG A 440 13.61 -12.52 19.11
CA ARG A 440 14.07 -12.73 20.50
C ARG A 440 14.22 -11.40 21.27
N GLN A 441 14.56 -10.29 20.60
CA GLN A 441 14.56 -8.96 21.23
C GLN A 441 13.15 -8.46 21.61
N ALA A 442 12.09 -8.97 20.97
CA ALA A 442 10.72 -8.64 21.35
C ALA A 442 10.38 -9.09 22.79
N LYS A 443 10.86 -10.29 23.19
CA LYS A 443 10.69 -10.82 24.55
C LYS A 443 11.28 -9.90 25.61
N ALA A 444 12.39 -9.22 25.28
CA ALA A 444 13.11 -8.34 26.19
C ALA A 444 12.38 -7.03 26.54
N ARG A 445 11.22 -6.74 25.90
CA ARG A 445 10.40 -5.57 26.27
C ARG A 445 9.61 -5.74 27.56
N ARG A 446 9.50 -6.96 28.11
CA ARG A 446 9.08 -7.16 29.50
C ARG A 446 10.12 -6.50 30.41
N LYS A 447 9.88 -5.26 30.85
CA LYS A 447 10.64 -4.66 31.95
C LYS A 447 10.56 -5.62 33.13
N GLY A 448 11.70 -6.23 33.48
CA GLY A 448 11.78 -7.14 34.62
C GLY A 448 11.20 -6.47 35.85
N GLY A 449 10.25 -7.14 36.51
CA GLY A 449 9.88 -6.74 37.86
C GLY A 449 11.13 -6.82 38.73
N ILE A 450 11.38 -5.79 39.55
CA ILE A 450 12.55 -5.69 40.44
C ILE A 450 12.48 -6.72 41.60
N PHE A 451 11.49 -7.61 41.57
CA PHE A 451 11.28 -8.71 42.50
C PHE A 451 11.17 -10.04 41.73
N ASN A 452 12.33 -10.59 41.40
CA ASN A 452 12.66 -12.00 41.60
C ASN A 452 13.78 -12.02 42.65
#